data_AF-A0A6A4QQ19-F1
#
_entry.id   AF-A0A6A4QQ19-F1
#
_cell.length_a   1.000
_cell.length_b   1.000
_cell.length_c   1.000
_cell.angle_alpha   90.00
_cell.angle_beta   90.00
_cell.angle_gamma   90.00
#
_symmetry.space_group_name_H-M   'P 1'
#
loop_
_entity.id
_entity.type
_entity.pdbx_description
1 polymer ?
#
loop_
_entity_poly.entity_id
_entity_poly.type
_entity_poly.pdbx_seq_one_letter_code
_entity_poly.pdbx_strand_id
1 'polypeptide(L)' 'MAGQPRKMEKSFTGVFTLCLKLYPGKYEIKFIVDGEWKIHPYCPTVDNNGHVNNILLVRD' A
#
# COMPACT_ATOMS: atom_id res chain seq x y z
N MET A 1 -8.24 2.58 13.03
CA MET A 1 -8.40 3.78 12.19
C MET A 1 -7.35 3.72 11.11
N ALA A 2 -7.73 3.71 9.83
CA ALA A 2 -6.76 3.80 8.74
C ALA A 2 -6.09 5.19 8.80
N GLY A 3 -4.77 5.24 8.56
CA GLY A 3 -4.07 6.52 8.43
C GLY A 3 -4.55 7.31 7.21
N GLN A 4 -4.29 8.62 7.19
CA GLN A 4 -4.62 9.46 6.04
C GLN A 4 -3.85 9.01 4.79
N PRO A 5 -4.51 8.92 3.61
CA PRO A 5 -3.84 8.55 2.37
C PRO A 5 -2.70 9.51 2.03
N ARG A 6 -1.58 8.95 1.54
CA ARG A 6 -0.41 9.71 1.09
C ARG A 6 -0.36 9.71 -0.43
N LYS A 7 -0.21 10.89 -1.02
CA LYS A 7 -0.12 11.05 -2.49
C LYS A 7 1.19 10.45 -2.99
N MET A 8 1.12 9.66 -4.06
CA MET A 8 2.28 9.12 -4.76
C MET A 8 2.70 10.07 -5.91
N GLU A 9 3.99 10.11 -6.21
CA GLU A 9 4.54 10.87 -7.34
C GLU A 9 4.45 10.04 -8.62
N LYS A 10 3.94 10.64 -9.70
CA LYS A 10 3.85 10.01 -11.02
C LYS A 10 5.08 10.37 -11.85
N SER A 11 5.80 9.37 -12.34
CA SER A 11 6.90 9.53 -13.28
C SER A 11 6.41 9.84 -14.70
N PHE A 12 7.30 10.29 -15.58
CA PHE A 12 6.98 10.48 -17.01
C PHE A 12 6.56 9.17 -17.71
N THR A 13 7.06 8.02 -17.23
CA THR A 13 6.71 6.69 -17.74
C THR A 13 5.38 6.16 -17.19
N GLY A 14 4.69 6.93 -16.34
CA GLY A 14 3.42 6.52 -15.74
C GLY A 14 3.54 5.62 -14.52
N VAL A 15 4.74 5.45 -13.96
CA VAL A 15 4.97 4.71 -12.71
C VAL A 15 4.70 5.63 -11.53
N PHE A 16 3.90 5.17 -10.56
CA PHE A 16 3.63 5.89 -9.32
C PHE A 16 4.54 5.38 -8.20
N THR A 17 5.23 6.28 -7.51
CA THR A 17 6.19 5.92 -6.44
C THR A 17 5.98 6.77 -5.19
N LEU A 18 6.26 6.19 -4.02
CA LEU A 18 6.34 6.90 -2.74
C LEU A 18 7.43 6.25 -1.87
N CYS A 19 8.39 7.04 -1.41
CA CYS A 19 9.45 6.56 -0.52
C CYS A 19 9.09 6.86 0.94
N LEU A 20 9.05 5.83 1.79
CA LEU A 20 8.73 5.96 3.21
C LEU A 20 9.88 5.41 4.07
N LYS A 21 10.23 6.12 5.14
CA LYS A 21 11.06 5.58 6.21
C LYS A 21 10.16 4.80 7.17
N LEU A 22 10.37 3.49 7.25
CA LEU A 22 9.62 2.57 8.10
C LEU A 22 10.59 1.87 9.04
N TYR A 23 10.14 1.58 10.25
CA TYR A 23 10.83 0.62 11.10
C TYR A 23 10.61 -0.80 10.56
N PRO A 24 11.45 -1.77 10.96
CA PRO A 24 11.16 -3.19 10.72
C PRO A 24 9.77 -3.55 11.26
N GLY A 25 9.01 -4.33 10.50
CA GLY A 25 7.66 -4.71 10.88
C GLY A 25 6.80 -5.20 9.72
N LYS A 26 5.60 -5.66 10.09
CA LYS A 26 4.55 -6.05 9.17
C LYS A 26 3.55 -4.90 9.03
N TYR A 27 3.37 -4.42 7.81
CA TYR A 27 2.45 -3.33 7.47
C TYR A 27 1.34 -3.82 6.56
N GLU A 28 0.13 -3.33 6.79
CA GLU A 28 -0.98 -3.48 5.85
C GLU A 28 -1.03 -2.25 4.95
N ILE A 29 -1.03 -2.48 3.63
CA ILE A 29 -1.09 -1.41 2.63
C ILE A 29 -2.22 -1.67 1.63
N LYS A 30 -2.75 -0.58 1.08
CA LYS A 30 -3.75 -0.61 0.01
C LYS A 30 -3.62 0.66 -0.81
N PHE A 31 -3.91 0.56 -2.10
CA PHE A 31 -3.78 1.67 -3.04
C PHE A 31 -5.15 2.30 -3.31
N ILE A 32 -5.17 3.62 -3.51
CA ILE A 32 -6.34 4.32 -4.06
C ILE A 32 -5.94 4.74 -5.46
N VAL A 33 -6.54 4.12 -6.47
CA VAL A 33 -6.31 4.40 -7.88
C VAL A 33 -7.61 4.98 -8.43
N ASP A 34 -7.57 6.24 -8.85
CA ASP A 34 -8.74 6.95 -9.40
C ASP A 34 -9.98 6.91 -8.47
N GLY A 35 -9.76 7.01 -7.17
CA GLY A 35 -10.81 6.98 -6.14
C GLY A 35 -11.23 5.57 -5.71
N GLU A 36 -10.74 4.52 -6.37
CA GLU A 36 -11.05 3.15 -6.05
C GLU A 36 -9.96 2.47 -5.23
N TRP A 37 -10.38 1.72 -4.22
CA TRP A 37 -9.49 0.88 -3.44
C TRP A 37 -9.01 -0.32 -4.26
N LYS A 38 -7.71 -0.46 -4.43
CA LYS A 38 -7.06 -1.55 -5.18
C LYS A 38 -6.00 -2.26 -4.34
N ILE A 39 -5.86 -3.56 -4.59
CA ILE A 39 -4.79 -4.40 -4.07
C ILE A 39 -3.83 -4.76 -5.21
N HIS A 40 -2.56 -4.95 -4.87
CA HIS A 40 -1.59 -5.54 -5.77
C HIS A 40 -1.89 -7.05 -5.89
N PRO A 41 -2.24 -7.58 -7.07
CA PRO A 41 -2.77 -8.93 -7.22
C PRO A 41 -1.75 -10.04 -6.92
N TYR A 42 -0.46 -9.73 -7.00
CA TYR A 42 0.62 -10.70 -6.78
C TYR A 42 1.31 -10.55 -5.42
N CYS A 43 0.84 -9.67 -4.55
CA CYS A 43 1.38 -9.53 -3.19
C CYS A 43 0.52 -10.31 -2.19
N PRO A 44 1.12 -10.88 -1.12
CA PRO A 44 0.35 -11.50 -0.05
C PRO A 44 -0.71 -10.56 0.51
N THR A 45 -1.85 -11.11 0.92
CA THR A 45 -2.97 -10.36 1.48
C THR A 45 -3.31 -10.81 2.89
N VAL A 46 -4.02 -9.94 3.62
CA VAL A 46 -4.71 -10.27 4.88
C VAL A 46 -6.15 -9.79 4.77
N ASP A 47 -7.10 -10.57 5.27
CA ASP A 47 -8.47 -10.13 5.48
C ASP A 47 -8.61 -9.63 6.92
N ASN A 48 -9.06 -8.39 7.07
CA ASN A 48 -9.38 -7.80 8.35
C ASN A 48 -10.85 -7.37 8.34
N ASN A 49 -11.73 -8.27 8.79
CA ASN A 49 -13.17 -8.06 8.87
C ASN A 49 -13.79 -7.63 7.52
N GLY A 50 -13.40 -8.30 6.43
CA GLY A 50 -13.86 -7.99 5.07
C GLY A 50 -13.06 -6.89 4.37
N HIS A 51 -12.06 -6.30 5.03
CA HIS A 51 -11.11 -5.39 4.42
C HIS A 51 -9.84 -6.15 4.00
N VAL A 52 -9.76 -6.52 2.71
CA VAL A 52 -8.59 -7.21 2.15
C VAL A 52 -7.48 -6.22 1.85
N ASN A 53 -6.33 -6.32 2.52
CA ASN A 53 -5.16 -5.44 2.30
C ASN A 53 -3.94 -6.26 1.86
N ASN A 54 -2.97 -5.64 1.19
CA ASN A 54 -1.68 -6.29 0.94
C ASN A 54 -0.79 -6.21 2.18
N ILE A 55 0.07 -7.22 2.37
CA ILE A 55 1.09 -7.25 3.41
C ILE A 55 2.42 -6.76 2.83
N LEU A 56 3.01 -5.75 3.46
CA LEU A 56 4.39 -5.31 3.25
C LEU A 56 5.22 -5.68 4.48
N LEU A 57 6.25 -6.51 4.29
CA LEU A 57 7.20 -6.87 5.34
C LEU A 57 8.48 -6.05 5.17
N VAL A 58 8.78 -5.21 6.15
CA VAL A 58 10.05 -4.48 6.27
C VAL A 58 10.94 -5.25 7.24
N ARG A 59 12.13 -5.64 6.79
CA ARG A 59 13.13 -6.33 7.61
C ARG A 59 14.27 -5.38 7.94
N ASP A 60 15.02 -5.69 9.00
CA ASP A 60 16.29 -5.05 9.35
C ASP A 60 17.34 -5.17 8.23
#